data_AF-A0A484YYR1-F1
#
_entry.id   AF-A0A484YYR1-F1
#
_cell.length_a   1.000
_cell.length_b   1.000
_cell.length_c   1.000
_cell.angle_alpha   90.00
_cell.angle_beta   90.00
_cell.angle_gamma   90.00
#
_symmetry.space_group_name_H-M   'P 1'
#
loop_
_entity.id
_entity.type
_entity.pdbx_description
1 polymer ?
#
loop_
_entity_poly.entity_id
_entity_poly.type
_entity_poly.pdbx_seq_one_letter_code
_entity_poly.pdbx_strand_id
1 'polypeptide(L)'
;MDAVIAATGLRPETALARRAGLTINRGVCVDSYLQTSNADIYALGDCAEINGQVLPFLQPIQLSAMVLAKNLLGNNTPLKLPAMLVKIKTPELPLHLAGETQRQDLRWQINTERQGMVARGVDDADQLRAFVVSEDRMKEAFGLLKTLSM
;
A
#
# COMPACT_ATOMS: atom_id res chain seq x y z
N MET A 1 23.67 -6.49 -26.29
CA MET A 1 23.17 -6.14 -24.93
C MET A 1 24.35 -6.31 -24.00
N ASP A 2 24.84 -5.23 -23.39
CA ASP A 2 26.03 -5.28 -22.51
C ASP A 2 25.67 -5.43 -21.02
N ALA A 3 24.37 -5.38 -20.69
CA ALA A 3 23.84 -5.68 -19.36
C ALA A 3 22.39 -6.18 -19.44
N VAL A 4 21.96 -6.90 -18.41
CA VAL A 4 20.57 -7.34 -18.18
C VAL A 4 20.14 -6.88 -16.80
N ILE A 5 18.95 -6.26 -16.71
CA ILE A 5 18.30 -5.85 -15.46
C ILE A 5 17.03 -6.68 -15.27
N ALA A 6 16.88 -7.31 -14.12
CA ALA A 6 15.67 -8.03 -13.73
C ALA A 6 14.89 -7.22 -12.67
N ALA A 7 13.70 -6.75 -13.02
CA ALA A 7 12.81 -5.97 -12.16
C ALA A 7 11.41 -6.60 -12.05
N THR A 8 11.35 -7.89 -11.70
CA THR A 8 10.12 -8.71 -11.72
C THR A 8 9.25 -8.59 -10.46
N GLY A 9 9.50 -7.57 -9.63
CA GLY A 9 8.80 -7.33 -8.37
C GLY A 9 9.55 -7.80 -7.13
N LEU A 10 8.90 -7.64 -5.97
CA LEU A 10 9.46 -7.94 -4.65
C LEU A 10 8.60 -9.00 -3.94
N ARG A 11 9.26 -9.81 -3.11
CA ARG A 11 8.62 -10.81 -2.25
C ARG A 11 9.05 -10.56 -0.79
N PRO A 12 8.12 -10.53 0.18
CA PRO A 12 8.47 -10.46 1.59
C PRO A 12 9.42 -11.58 2.01
N GLU A 13 10.48 -11.23 2.75
CA GLU A 13 11.42 -12.21 3.28
C GLU A 13 10.90 -12.82 4.59
N THR A 14 10.67 -14.14 4.59
CA THR A 14 9.94 -14.85 5.66
C THR A 14 10.69 -16.06 6.21
N ALA A 15 11.90 -16.36 5.74
CA ALA A 15 12.60 -17.58 6.13
C ALA A 15 12.95 -17.59 7.62
N LEU A 16 13.39 -16.47 8.19
CA LEU A 16 13.68 -16.39 9.63
C LEU A 16 12.40 -16.58 10.47
N ALA A 17 11.32 -15.87 10.13
CA ALA A 17 10.04 -15.98 10.81
C ALA A 17 9.49 -17.42 10.76
N ARG A 18 9.58 -18.06 9.59
CA ARG A 18 9.19 -19.48 9.41
C ARG A 18 9.98 -20.40 10.32
N ARG A 19 11.32 -20.27 10.35
CA ARG A 19 12.18 -21.10 11.22
C ARG A 19 11.91 -20.86 12.70
N ALA A 20 11.49 -19.65 13.06
CA ALA A 20 11.10 -19.29 14.43
C ALA A 20 9.68 -19.77 14.81
N GLY A 21 8.96 -20.44 13.91
CA GLY A 21 7.60 -20.92 14.17
C GLY A 21 6.53 -19.82 14.18
N LEU A 22 6.81 -18.66 13.58
CA LEU A 22 5.84 -17.57 13.47
C LEU A 22 4.83 -17.84 12.36
N THR A 23 3.60 -17.36 12.54
CA THR A 23 2.58 -17.37 11.49
C THR A 23 3.03 -16.49 10.33
N ILE A 24 2.98 -17.06 9.13
CA ILE A 24 3.32 -16.38 7.88
C ILE A 24 2.30 -16.73 6.79
N ASN A 25 2.18 -15.85 5.81
CA ASN A 25 1.43 -16.07 4.57
C ASN A 25 2.23 -15.53 3.38
N ARG A 26 1.82 -14.40 2.78
CA ARG A 26 2.63 -13.68 1.79
C ARG A 26 3.79 -12.97 2.49
N GLY A 27 3.56 -12.45 3.70
CA GLY A 27 4.56 -11.89 4.61
C GLY A 27 4.52 -12.49 6.02
N VAL A 28 5.24 -11.86 6.95
CA VAL A 28 5.14 -12.14 8.40
C VAL A 28 3.81 -11.59 8.89
N CYS A 29 2.88 -12.46 9.29
CA CYS A 29 1.55 -12.05 9.69
C CYS A 29 1.61 -11.28 11.00
N VAL A 30 1.05 -10.08 11.00
CA VAL A 30 0.90 -9.24 12.19
C VAL A 30 -0.51 -8.69 12.31
N ASP A 31 -0.91 -8.42 13.54
CA ASP A 31 -2.16 -7.75 13.87
C ASP A 31 -2.06 -6.21 13.72
N SER A 32 -3.13 -5.51 14.10
CA SER A 32 -3.17 -4.05 14.10
C SER A 32 -2.18 -3.40 15.09
N TYR A 33 -1.53 -4.14 15.98
CA TYR A 33 -0.48 -3.65 16.87
C TYR A 33 0.92 -3.98 16.37
N LEU A 34 1.02 -4.57 15.17
CA LEU A 34 2.25 -5.02 14.51
C LEU A 34 2.91 -6.20 15.22
N GLN A 35 2.15 -6.88 16.07
CA GLN A 35 2.59 -8.05 16.84
C GLN A 35 2.42 -9.31 15.99
N THR A 36 3.42 -10.18 16.01
CA THR A 36 3.35 -11.49 15.34
C THR A 36 2.55 -12.49 16.19
N SER A 37 2.53 -13.77 15.78
CA SER A 37 1.97 -14.85 16.59
C SER A 37 2.72 -15.10 17.91
N ASN A 38 3.90 -14.52 18.09
CA ASN A 38 4.61 -14.47 19.36
C ASN A 38 4.50 -13.05 19.95
N ALA A 39 4.11 -12.96 21.22
CA ALA A 39 3.82 -11.69 21.90
C ALA A 39 5.04 -10.75 22.04
N ASP A 40 6.25 -11.30 22.01
CA ASP A 40 7.49 -10.55 22.17
C ASP A 40 8.16 -10.22 20.82
N ILE A 41 7.58 -10.65 19.70
CA ILE A 41 8.13 -10.46 18.36
C ILE A 41 7.17 -9.64 17.51
N TYR A 42 7.70 -8.60 16.87
CA TYR A 42 6.98 -7.66 16.03
C TYR A 42 7.56 -7.64 14.62
N ALA A 43 6.75 -7.26 13.63
CA ALA A 43 7.23 -7.03 12.26
C ALA A 43 6.57 -5.80 11.64
N LEU A 44 7.34 -5.04 10.87
CA LEU A 44 6.87 -3.93 10.04
C LEU A 44 7.73 -3.84 8.78
N GLY A 45 7.35 -2.99 7.83
CA GLY A 45 8.09 -2.86 6.58
C GLY A 45 7.64 -3.85 5.53
N ASP A 46 8.47 -4.00 4.49
CA ASP A 46 8.16 -4.84 3.33
C ASP A 46 8.01 -6.33 3.66
N CYS A 47 8.51 -6.79 4.82
CA CYS A 47 8.34 -8.17 5.26
C CYS A 47 6.98 -8.45 5.91
N ALA A 48 6.28 -7.42 6.39
CA ALA A 48 5.08 -7.58 7.20
C ALA A 48 3.81 -7.71 6.34
N GLU A 49 2.93 -8.58 6.79
CA GLU A 49 1.56 -8.71 6.30
C GLU A 49 0.61 -8.26 7.41
N ILE A 50 0.14 -7.02 7.30
CA ILE A 50 -0.69 -6.35 8.31
C ILE A 50 -2.14 -6.63 7.97
N ASN A 51 -2.86 -7.38 8.81
CA ASN A 51 -4.27 -7.72 8.58
C ASN A 51 -4.54 -8.29 7.17
N GLY A 52 -3.65 -9.17 6.69
CA GLY A 52 -3.75 -9.80 5.36
C GLY A 52 -3.23 -8.95 4.19
N GLN A 53 -2.69 -7.75 4.45
CA GLN A 53 -2.18 -6.85 3.41
C GLN A 53 -0.66 -6.68 3.49
N VAL A 54 0.01 -6.84 2.35
CA VAL A 54 1.42 -6.50 2.19
C VAL A 54 1.50 -5.20 1.39
N LEU A 55 2.05 -4.15 2.01
CA LEU A 55 2.04 -2.78 1.49
C LEU A 55 3.49 -2.25 1.33
N PRO A 56 4.24 -2.67 0.29
CA PRO A 56 5.68 -2.46 0.18
C PRO A 56 6.01 -1.06 -0.39
N PHE A 57 5.66 -0.01 0.36
CA PHE A 57 5.97 1.36 0.03
C PHE A 57 6.04 2.24 1.28
N LEU A 58 6.59 3.45 1.16
CA LEU A 58 7.12 4.20 2.30
C LEU A 58 6.07 4.61 3.36
N GLN A 59 4.90 5.08 2.94
CA GLN A 59 3.90 5.66 3.86
C GLN A 59 3.41 4.68 4.95
N PRO A 60 2.97 3.44 4.65
CA PRO A 60 2.57 2.48 5.68
C PRO A 60 3.72 2.11 6.62
N ILE A 61 4.96 2.07 6.12
CA ILE A 61 6.15 1.78 6.94
C ILE A 61 6.37 2.87 7.99
N GLN A 62 6.28 4.14 7.57
CA GLN A 62 6.44 5.28 8.47
C GLN A 62 5.35 5.31 9.55
N LEU A 63 4.09 5.10 9.16
CA LEU A 63 2.96 5.03 10.10
C LEU A 63 3.12 3.87 11.08
N SER A 64 3.51 2.70 10.58
CA SER A 64 3.75 1.50 11.38
C SER A 64 4.88 1.71 12.38
N ALA A 65 6.01 2.29 11.96
CA ALA A 65 7.14 2.58 12.83
C ALA A 65 6.77 3.53 13.98
N MET A 66 6.00 4.58 13.69
CA MET A 66 5.53 5.52 14.71
C MET A 66 4.58 4.87 15.73
N VAL A 67 3.67 4.00 15.27
CA VAL A 67 2.73 3.29 16.15
C VAL A 67 3.46 2.23 16.98
N LEU A 68 4.32 1.41 16.36
CA LEU A 68 5.06 0.38 17.06
C LEU A 68 5.97 1.00 18.14
N ALA A 69 6.70 2.07 17.81
CA ALA A 69 7.56 2.75 18.78
C ALA A 69 6.79 3.21 20.02
N LYS A 70 5.56 3.72 19.85
CA LYS A 70 4.69 4.09 20.98
C LYS A 70 4.26 2.87 21.77
N ASN A 71 3.87 1.79 21.11
CA ASN A 71 3.37 0.59 21.78
C ASN A 71 4.47 -0.13 22.57
N LEU A 72 5.70 -0.17 22.04
CA LEU A 72 6.87 -0.69 22.77
C LEU A 72 7.21 0.12 24.04
N LEU A 73 6.76 1.37 24.12
CA LEU A 73 6.91 2.23 25.30
C LEU A 73 5.71 2.17 26.26
N GLY A 74 4.85 1.15 26.12
CA GLY A 74 3.72 0.92 27.02
C GLY A 74 2.40 1.57 26.60
N ASN A 75 2.33 2.18 25.42
CA ASN A 75 1.03 2.51 24.83
C ASN A 75 0.35 1.25 24.26
N ASN A 76 -0.94 1.35 23.98
CA ASN A 76 -1.68 0.26 23.34
C ASN A 76 -2.64 0.83 22.29
N THR A 77 -2.09 1.34 21.19
CA THR A 77 -2.86 1.96 20.11
C THR A 77 -2.79 1.12 18.84
N PRO A 78 -3.94 0.73 18.25
CA PRO A 78 -3.93 0.03 16.98
C PRO A 78 -3.52 0.97 15.85
N LEU A 79 -2.76 0.44 14.89
CA LEU A 79 -2.41 1.09 13.64
C LEU A 79 -3.69 1.39 12.84
N LYS A 80 -3.83 2.65 12.44
CA LYS A 80 -4.86 3.09 11.50
C LYS A 80 -4.17 3.57 10.23
N LEU A 81 -4.36 2.83 9.15
CA LEU A 81 -3.84 3.19 7.83
C LEU A 81 -4.92 4.00 7.09
N PRO A 82 -4.64 5.26 6.73
CA PRO A 82 -5.55 6.05 5.90
C PRO A 82 -5.47 5.60 4.44
N ALA A 83 -6.23 6.27 3.56
CA ALA A 83 -6.00 6.15 2.13
C ALA A 83 -4.60 6.70 1.83
N MET A 84 -3.77 5.88 1.20
CA MET A 84 -2.37 6.20 0.97
C MET A 84 -2.07 6.35 -0.51
N LEU A 85 -1.24 7.33 -0.83
CA LEU A 85 -0.90 7.68 -2.20
C LEU A 85 0.42 7.04 -2.59
N VAL A 86 0.39 6.22 -3.63
CA VAL A 86 1.60 5.72 -4.30
C VAL A 86 1.99 6.71 -5.39
N LYS A 87 3.28 7.07 -5.44
CA LYS A 87 3.84 7.98 -6.44
C LYS A 87 4.84 7.26 -7.32
N ILE A 88 4.56 7.14 -8.61
CA ILE A 88 5.44 6.56 -9.61
C ILE A 88 6.21 7.71 -10.28
N LYS A 89 7.53 7.66 -10.17
CA LYS A 89 8.45 8.75 -10.54
C LYS A 89 9.11 8.51 -11.89
N THR A 90 8.31 8.14 -12.89
CA THR A 90 8.73 7.98 -14.28
C THR A 90 8.61 9.33 -14.98
N PRO A 91 9.70 10.03 -15.35
CA PRO A 91 9.64 11.42 -15.81
C PRO A 91 8.73 11.66 -17.03
N GLU A 92 8.69 10.71 -17.96
CA GLU A 92 7.88 10.81 -19.19
C GLU A 92 6.39 10.53 -18.96
N LEU A 93 6.05 9.82 -17.88
CA LEU A 93 4.68 9.50 -17.51
C LEU A 93 4.59 9.38 -15.98
N PRO A 94 4.67 10.49 -15.24
CA PRO A 94 4.58 10.43 -13.79
C PRO A 94 3.15 10.08 -13.39
N LEU A 95 3.00 9.22 -12.38
CA LEU A 95 1.68 8.75 -11.95
C LEU A 95 1.50 8.89 -10.44
N HIS A 96 0.28 9.25 -10.03
CA HIS A 96 -0.19 9.07 -8.66
C HIS A 96 -1.39 8.13 -8.66
N LEU A 97 -1.41 7.17 -7.73
CA LEU A 97 -2.50 6.21 -7.58
C LEU A 97 -2.78 5.89 -6.12
N ALA A 98 -4.03 5.57 -5.82
CA ALA A 98 -4.45 5.12 -4.50
C ALA A 98 -5.73 4.27 -4.59
N GLY A 99 -6.06 3.61 -3.48
CA GLY A 99 -7.23 2.73 -3.37
C GLY A 99 -6.97 1.33 -3.88
N GLU A 100 -8.05 0.55 -4.00
CA GLU A 100 -8.01 -0.88 -4.29
C GLU A 100 -7.98 -1.15 -5.81
N THR A 101 -6.90 -0.73 -6.47
CA THR A 101 -6.75 -0.81 -7.94
C THR A 101 -6.88 -2.20 -8.57
N GLN A 102 -6.83 -3.27 -7.76
CA GLN A 102 -6.94 -4.67 -8.21
C GLN A 102 -8.30 -5.32 -7.91
N ARG A 103 -9.27 -4.57 -7.38
CA ARG A 103 -10.64 -5.05 -7.21
C ARG A 103 -11.24 -5.50 -8.54
N GLN A 104 -12.00 -6.59 -8.49
CA GLN A 104 -12.59 -7.21 -9.69
C GLN A 104 -13.93 -6.57 -10.11
N ASP A 105 -14.59 -5.87 -9.19
CA ASP A 105 -15.88 -5.18 -9.37
C ASP A 105 -15.71 -3.72 -9.83
N LEU A 106 -14.50 -3.30 -10.23
CA LEU A 106 -14.27 -1.93 -10.67
C LEU A 106 -14.74 -1.70 -12.11
N ARG A 107 -15.65 -0.74 -12.27
CA ARG A 107 -15.88 -0.07 -13.54
C ARG A 107 -14.95 1.13 -13.66
N TRP A 108 -14.03 1.07 -14.63
CA TRP A 108 -13.09 2.16 -14.88
C TRP A 108 -13.67 3.24 -15.80
N GLN A 109 -13.72 4.47 -15.29
CA GLN A 109 -14.00 5.67 -16.05
C GLN A 109 -12.67 6.38 -16.33
N ILE A 110 -12.22 6.33 -17.58
CA ILE A 110 -10.91 6.85 -17.98
C ILE A 110 -11.12 8.06 -18.89
N ASN A 111 -10.63 9.23 -18.45
CA ASN A 111 -10.55 10.42 -19.28
C ASN A 111 -9.08 10.71 -19.60
N THR A 112 -8.78 10.89 -20.89
CA THR A 112 -7.44 11.20 -21.39
C THR A 112 -7.50 12.50 -22.18
N GLU A 113 -6.65 13.46 -21.80
CA GLU A 113 -6.55 14.77 -22.41
C GLU A 113 -5.08 15.11 -22.65
N ARG A 114 -4.79 16.22 -23.34
CA ARG A 114 -3.42 16.69 -23.58
C ARG A 114 -2.61 16.93 -22.29
N GLN A 115 -3.30 17.21 -21.19
CA GLN A 115 -2.72 17.48 -19.88
C GLN A 115 -2.47 16.20 -19.06
N GLY A 116 -2.86 15.05 -19.59
CA GLY A 116 -2.72 13.74 -18.95
C GLY A 116 -4.05 13.03 -18.73
N MET A 117 -4.03 12.04 -17.85
CA MET A 117 -5.11 11.08 -17.62
C MET A 117 -5.68 11.21 -16.20
N VAL A 118 -6.99 11.01 -16.09
CA VAL A 118 -7.67 10.68 -14.84
C VAL A 118 -8.48 9.40 -15.05
N ALA A 119 -8.08 8.33 -14.37
CA ALA A 119 -8.79 7.07 -14.31
C ALA A 119 -9.41 6.89 -12.92
N ARG A 120 -10.73 6.68 -12.87
CA ARG A 120 -11.51 6.45 -11.64
C ARG A 120 -12.10 5.05 -11.69
N GLY A 121 -11.77 4.22 -10.70
CA GLY A 121 -12.39 2.92 -10.49
C GLY A 121 -13.54 3.08 -9.51
N VAL A 122 -14.77 2.87 -10.00
CA VAL A 122 -15.98 2.88 -9.17
C VAL A 122 -16.57 1.49 -9.04
N ASP A 123 -17.18 1.17 -7.91
CA ASP A 123 -17.92 -0.08 -7.71
C ASP A 123 -19.36 0.01 -8.26
N ASP A 124 -20.13 -1.05 -8.07
CA ASP A 124 -21.53 -1.14 -8.51
C ASP A 124 -22.46 -0.13 -7.82
N ALA A 125 -22.04 0.44 -6.68
CA ALA A 125 -22.75 1.50 -5.96
C ALA A 125 -22.28 2.91 -6.36
N ASP A 126 -21.50 3.03 -7.45
CA ASP A 126 -20.89 4.27 -7.93
C ASP A 126 -19.95 4.95 -6.92
N GLN A 127 -19.42 4.19 -5.95
CA GLN A 127 -18.44 4.71 -5.00
C GLN A 127 -17.02 4.64 -5.57
N LEU A 128 -16.24 5.70 -5.38
CA LEU A 128 -14.83 5.68 -5.79
C LEU A 128 -14.03 4.75 -4.86
N ARG A 129 -13.48 3.68 -5.45
CA ARG A 129 -12.65 2.68 -4.75
C ARG A 129 -11.18 2.76 -5.14
N ALA A 130 -10.86 3.32 -6.30
CA ALA A 130 -9.48 3.50 -6.77
C ALA A 130 -9.35 4.67 -7.75
N PHE A 131 -8.15 5.22 -7.89
CA PHE A 131 -7.85 6.15 -8.98
C PHE A 131 -6.38 6.05 -9.44
N VAL A 132 -6.14 6.49 -10.68
CA VAL A 132 -4.82 6.74 -11.25
C VAL A 132 -4.87 8.09 -11.97
N VAL A 133 -3.89 8.95 -11.74
CA VAL A 133 -3.73 10.23 -12.45
C VAL A 133 -2.31 10.39 -12.99
N SER A 134 -2.16 11.00 -14.16
CA SER A 134 -0.86 11.26 -14.80
C SER A 134 -0.57 12.74 -14.98
N GLU A 135 0.72 13.07 -15.16
CA GLU A 135 1.19 14.38 -15.67
C GLU A 135 0.56 15.57 -14.92
N ASP A 136 0.00 16.57 -15.62
CA ASP A 136 -0.57 17.77 -14.99
C ASP A 136 -1.85 17.48 -14.20
N ARG A 137 -2.51 16.34 -14.45
CA ARG A 137 -3.67 15.87 -13.69
C ARG A 137 -3.30 15.33 -12.31
N MET A 138 -2.00 15.13 -12.01
CA MET A 138 -1.54 14.73 -10.67
C MET A 138 -1.96 15.68 -9.54
N LYS A 139 -2.29 16.94 -9.86
CA LYS A 139 -2.85 17.92 -8.91
C LYS A 139 -4.21 17.50 -8.34
N GLU A 140 -4.97 16.66 -9.04
CA GLU A 140 -6.28 16.15 -8.60
C GLU A 140 -6.15 14.99 -7.58
N ALA A 141 -4.96 14.38 -7.46
CA ALA A 141 -4.74 13.20 -6.63
C ALA A 141 -5.22 13.38 -5.18
N PHE A 142 -4.93 14.52 -4.55
CA PHE A 142 -5.35 14.77 -3.17
C PHE A 142 -6.86 14.98 -3.02
N GLY A 143 -7.52 15.53 -4.04
CA GLY A 143 -8.98 15.65 -4.05
C GLY A 143 -9.62 14.26 -4.10
N LEU A 144 -9.15 13.42 -5.03
CA LEU A 144 -9.63 12.04 -5.19
C LEU A 144 -9.34 11.18 -3.96
N LEU A 145 -8.15 11.32 -3.35
CA LEU A 145 -7.73 10.59 -2.16
C LEU A 145 -8.71 10.79 -0.98
N LYS A 146 -9.23 12.01 -0.81
CA LYS A 146 -10.20 12.32 0.26
C LYS A 146 -11.58 11.72 0.02
N THR A 147 -11.90 11.42 -1.23
CA THR A 147 -13.20 10.85 -1.63
C THR A 147 -13.19 9.33 -1.72
N LEU A 148 -12.04 8.68 -1.49
CA LEU A 148 -11.96 7.22 -1.46
C LEU A 148 -12.79 6.68 -0.30
N SER A 149 -13.74 5.81 -0.65
CA SER A 149 -14.42 4.96 0.31
C SER A 149 -13.46 3.82 0.65
N MET A 150 -13.05 3.70 1.92
CA MET A 150 -12.23 2.59 2.43
C MET A 150 -13.15 1.58 3.11
#